data_AF-A0A165C5K2-F1
#
_entry.id   AF-A0A165C5K2-F1
#
_cell.length_a   1.000
_cell.length_b   1.000
_cell.length_c   1.000
_cell.angle_alpha   90.00
_cell.angle_beta   90.00
_cell.angle_gamma   90.00
#
_symmetry.space_group_name_H-M   'P 1'
#
loop_
_entity.id
_entity.type
_entity.pdbx_description
1 polymer ?
#
loop_
_entity_poly.entity_id
_entity_poly.type
_entity_poly.pdbx_seq_one_letter_code
_entity_poly.pdbx_strand_id
1 'polypeptide(L)'
;MTHKCRTVRDAASLAEILTNGRHKKRKNCACDQCKAIRLHTACENPHKCAETAKQILNQLQPKWNPLYNKPVDNLDLNPMQQEANAQAILLNTPVRFDPNTSAPHLSETYRVFTNSPPSE
;
A
#
# COMPACT_ATOMS: atom_id res chain seq x y z
N MET A 1 21.92 10.17 -9.35
CA MET A 1 20.55 10.09 -9.90
C MET A 1 19.62 9.38 -8.91
N THR A 2 18.41 9.91 -8.73
CA THR A 2 17.40 9.46 -7.76
C THR A 2 16.39 8.52 -8.43
N HIS A 3 16.12 7.35 -7.85
CA HIS A 3 15.15 6.34 -8.34
C HIS A 3 13.69 6.81 -8.47
N LYS A 4 13.40 8.10 -8.24
CA LYS A 4 12.05 8.66 -8.09
C LYS A 4 11.18 7.85 -7.12
N CYS A 5 11.80 7.19 -6.14
CA CYS A 5 11.12 6.50 -5.05
C CYS A 5 10.38 7.54 -4.20
N ARG A 6 9.05 7.58 -4.31
CA ARG A 6 8.19 8.58 -3.68
C ARG A 6 7.23 7.99 -2.66
N THR A 7 6.93 6.70 -2.79
CA THR A 7 5.97 6.00 -1.94
C THR A 7 6.63 4.85 -1.17
N VAL A 8 5.97 4.41 -0.09
CA VAL A 8 6.36 3.19 0.65
C VAL A 8 6.35 1.96 -0.27
N ARG A 9 5.43 1.92 -1.25
CA ARG A 9 5.37 0.87 -2.26
C ARG A 9 6.61 0.87 -3.15
N ASP A 10 7.07 2.03 -3.62
CA ASP A 10 8.28 2.12 -4.43
C ASP A 10 9.51 1.59 -3.68
N ALA A 11 9.62 1.93 -2.39
CA ALA A 11 10.70 1.44 -1.54
C ALA A 11 10.63 -0.09 -1.36
N ALA A 12 9.43 -0.65 -1.15
CA ALA A 12 9.22 -2.08 -1.03
C ALA A 12 9.63 -2.83 -2.31
N SER A 13 9.18 -2.36 -3.47
CA SER A 13 9.57 -2.92 -4.78
C SER A 13 11.08 -2.84 -5.03
N LEU A 14 11.74 -1.77 -4.57
CA LEU A 14 13.19 -1.64 -4.70
C LEU A 14 13.94 -2.60 -3.76
N ALA A 15 13.45 -2.78 -2.52
CA ALA A 15 14.05 -3.68 -1.54
C ALA A 15 13.89 -5.17 -1.93
N GLU A 16 12.86 -5.52 -2.69
CA GLU A 16 12.58 -6.89 -3.17
C GLU A 16 13.72 -7.48 -4.01
N ILE A 17 14.52 -6.65 -4.67
CA ILE A 17 15.72 -7.10 -5.40
C ILE A 17 16.66 -7.92 -4.51
N LEU A 18 16.72 -7.60 -3.21
CA LEU A 18 17.59 -8.25 -2.25
C LEU A 18 17.17 -9.69 -1.94
N THR A 19 15.92 -10.08 -2.21
CA THR A 19 15.42 -11.44 -2.00
C THR A 19 15.58 -12.33 -3.23
N ASN A 20 15.91 -11.75 -4.40
CA ASN A 20 16.15 -12.50 -5.62
C ASN A 20 17.40 -13.40 -5.50
N GLY A 21 17.23 -14.71 -5.67
CA GLY A 21 18.33 -15.69 -5.54
C GLY A 21 19.49 -15.50 -6.52
N ARG A 22 19.27 -14.83 -7.66
CA ARG A 22 20.33 -14.49 -8.64
C ARG A 22 21.04 -13.16 -8.33
N HIS A 23 20.53 -12.40 -7.35
CA HIS A 23 21.12 -11.12 -6.98
C HIS A 23 22.50 -11.29 -6.35
N LYS A 24 23.34 -10.27 -6.51
CA LYS A 24 24.72 -10.22 -5.98
C LYS A 24 24.97 -8.82 -5.43
N LYS A 25 25.64 -8.75 -4.28
CA LYS A 25 25.93 -7.50 -3.55
C LYS A 25 27.00 -6.64 -4.25
N ARG A 26 26.67 -6.10 -5.43
CA ARG A 26 27.56 -5.27 -6.25
C ARG A 26 26.77 -4.31 -7.14
N LYS A 27 27.38 -3.16 -7.48
CA LYS A 27 26.75 -2.09 -8.28
C LYS A 27 26.25 -2.54 -9.66
N ASN A 28 26.98 -3.44 -10.30
CA ASN A 28 26.72 -3.96 -11.66
C ASN A 28 26.11 -5.37 -11.65
N CYS A 29 25.28 -5.71 -10.65
CA CYS A 29 24.62 -7.03 -10.62
C CYS A 29 23.87 -7.31 -11.93
N ALA A 30 24.02 -8.52 -12.46
CA ALA A 30 23.49 -8.93 -13.77
C ALA A 30 22.08 -9.52 -13.71
N CYS A 31 21.42 -9.53 -12.54
CA CYS A 31 20.03 -9.97 -12.43
C CYS A 31 19.10 -9.01 -13.20
N ASP A 32 17.96 -9.54 -13.64
CA ASP A 32 17.05 -8.84 -14.56
C ASP A 32 16.47 -7.57 -13.92
N GLN A 33 16.14 -7.62 -12.62
CA GLN A 33 15.66 -6.46 -11.87
C GLN A 33 16.73 -5.34 -11.82
N CYS A 34 17.98 -5.66 -11.50
CA CYS A 34 19.05 -4.65 -11.49
C CYS A 34 19.32 -4.09 -12.88
N LYS A 35 19.26 -4.91 -13.94
CA LYS A 35 19.39 -4.43 -15.33
C LYS A 35 18.26 -3.47 -15.70
N ALA A 36 17.01 -3.84 -15.44
CA ALA A 36 15.84 -3.01 -15.70
C ALA A 36 15.94 -1.67 -14.96
N ILE A 37 16.34 -1.69 -13.69
CA ILE A 37 16.47 -0.46 -12.91
C ILE A 37 17.55 0.46 -13.47
N ARG A 38 18.72 -0.06 -13.82
CA ARG A 38 19.75 0.76 -14.46
C ARG A 38 19.26 1.33 -15.80
N LEU A 39 18.57 0.53 -16.60
CA LEU A 39 18.05 0.94 -17.90
C LEU A 39 16.97 2.03 -17.80
N HIS A 40 15.98 1.86 -16.91
CA HIS A 40 14.82 2.74 -16.84
C HIS A 40 15.02 3.97 -15.94
N THR A 41 15.92 3.90 -14.96
CA THR A 41 16.14 4.98 -13.98
C THR A 41 17.52 5.61 -14.05
N ALA A 42 18.41 5.08 -14.91
CA ALA A 42 19.82 5.47 -14.98
C ALA A 42 20.54 5.40 -13.61
N CYS A 43 20.09 4.48 -12.74
CA CYS A 43 20.74 4.24 -11.46
C CYS A 43 22.15 3.65 -11.65
N GLU A 44 23.14 4.18 -10.92
CA GLU A 44 24.50 3.67 -10.94
C GLU A 44 24.74 2.46 -10.03
N ASN A 45 23.97 2.36 -8.93
CA ASN A 45 24.13 1.31 -7.94
C ASN A 45 22.78 0.87 -7.33
N PRO A 46 22.02 0.02 -8.06
CA PRO A 46 20.72 -0.45 -7.60
C PRO A 46 20.78 -1.18 -6.25
N HIS A 47 21.88 -1.89 -5.99
CA HIS A 47 22.05 -2.63 -4.74
C HIS A 47 22.07 -1.69 -3.53
N LYS A 48 22.88 -0.61 -3.57
CA LYS A 48 22.94 0.37 -2.47
C LYS A 48 21.58 1.02 -2.22
N CYS A 49 20.86 1.34 -3.29
CA CYS A 49 19.53 1.95 -3.17
C CYS A 49 18.50 0.97 -2.62
N ALA A 50 18.57 -0.31 -2.98
CA ALA A 50 17.74 -1.37 -2.39
C ALA A 50 18.03 -1.58 -0.89
N GLU A 51 19.30 -1.54 -0.47
CA GLU A 51 19.66 -1.59 0.95
C GLU A 51 19.14 -0.39 1.72
N THR A 52 19.25 0.81 1.14
CA THR A 52 18.71 2.04 1.75
C THR A 52 17.19 1.96 1.86
N ALA A 53 16.49 1.48 0.83
CA ALA A 53 15.05 1.29 0.86
C ALA A 53 14.63 0.29 1.94
N LYS A 54 15.36 -0.83 2.08
CA LYS A 54 15.15 -1.79 3.17
C LYS A 54 15.33 -1.17 4.55
N GLN A 55 16.34 -0.31 4.73
CA GLN A 55 16.57 0.39 5.99
C GLN A 55 15.40 1.34 6.33
N ILE A 56 14.89 2.09 5.36
CA ILE A 56 13.73 2.96 5.55
C ILE A 56 12.50 2.13 5.93
N LEU A 57 12.25 1.02 5.24
CA LEU A 57 11.11 0.14 5.55
C LEU A 57 11.23 -0.45 6.97
N ASN A 58 12.43 -0.83 7.41
CA ASN A 58 12.64 -1.36 8.75
C ASN A 58 12.39 -0.35 9.88
N GLN A 59 12.34 0.95 9.58
CA GLN A 59 12.01 2.00 10.55
C GLN A 59 10.49 2.21 10.70
N LEU A 60 9.68 1.64 9.79
CA LEU A 60 8.22 1.74 9.88
C LEU A 60 7.69 0.85 11.00
N GLN A 61 6.83 1.42 11.85
CA GLN A 61 6.09 0.65 12.84
C GLN A 61 5.27 -0.47 12.17
N PRO A 62 5.06 -1.63 12.83
CA PRO A 62 4.34 -2.77 12.24
C PRO A 62 2.99 -2.41 11.61
N LYS A 63 2.23 -1.49 12.24
CA LYS A 63 0.94 -1.00 11.71
C LYS A 63 1.04 -0.40 10.30
N TRP A 64 2.16 0.23 9.97
CA TRP A 64 2.38 0.98 8.73
C TRP A 64 3.35 0.29 7.78
N ASN A 65 3.93 -0.83 8.20
CA ASN A 65 4.98 -1.49 7.46
C ASN A 65 4.38 -2.57 6.54
N PRO A 66 4.49 -2.43 5.20
CA PRO A 66 3.90 -3.38 4.26
C PRO A 66 4.57 -4.75 4.28
N LEU A 67 5.75 -4.88 4.90
CA LEU A 67 6.47 -6.14 5.02
C LEU A 67 5.90 -7.04 6.14
N TYR A 68 5.06 -6.48 7.02
CA TYR A 68 4.39 -7.25 8.06
C TYR A 68 3.01 -7.68 7.60
N ASN A 69 2.66 -8.93 7.91
CA ASN A 69 1.30 -9.40 7.71
C ASN A 69 0.36 -8.59 8.59
N LYS A 70 -0.65 -7.98 7.96
CA LYS A 70 -1.73 -7.34 8.71
C LYS A 70 -2.50 -8.42 9.47
N PRO A 71 -2.85 -8.20 10.75
CA PRO A 71 -3.75 -9.11 11.44
C PRO A 71 -5.06 -9.21 10.67
N VAL A 72 -5.62 -10.42 10.58
CA VAL A 72 -6.95 -10.63 10.01
C VAL A 72 -7.96 -9.98 10.96
N ASP A 73 -8.66 -8.96 10.48
CA ASP A 73 -9.57 -8.15 11.29
C ASP A 73 -10.98 -8.77 11.41
N ASN A 74 -11.31 -9.73 10.53
CA ASN A 74 -12.61 -10.38 10.40
C ASN A 74 -13.77 -9.37 10.26
N LEU A 75 -13.51 -8.22 9.61
CA LEU A 75 -14.50 -7.17 9.41
C LEU A 75 -15.32 -7.35 8.13
N ASP A 76 -14.85 -8.18 7.20
CA ASP A 76 -15.56 -8.49 5.95
C ASP A 76 -16.96 -9.04 6.22
N LEU A 77 -17.94 -8.56 5.45
CA LEU A 77 -19.29 -9.11 5.49
C LEU A 77 -19.32 -10.46 4.80
N ASN A 78 -19.92 -11.45 5.47
CA ASN A 78 -20.25 -12.71 4.81
C ASN A 78 -21.47 -12.54 3.87
N PRO A 79 -21.73 -13.48 2.95
CA PRO A 79 -22.82 -13.35 1.97
C PRO A 79 -24.19 -13.11 2.59
N MET A 80 -24.49 -13.76 3.72
CA MET A 80 -25.76 -13.57 4.43
C MET A 80 -25.89 -12.15 5.01
N GLN A 81 -24.79 -11.57 5.52
CA GLN A 81 -24.75 -10.20 6.01
C GLN A 81 -24.88 -9.18 4.87
N GLN A 82 -24.32 -9.46 3.70
CA GLN A 82 -24.50 -8.62 2.51
C GLN A 82 -25.96 -8.60 2.05
N GLU A 83 -26.63 -9.74 2.06
CA GLU A 83 -28.05 -9.85 1.69
C GLU A 83 -28.95 -9.14 2.72
N ALA A 84 -28.67 -9.31 4.01
CA ALA A 84 -29.37 -8.58 5.07
C ALA A 84 -29.19 -7.05 4.93
N ASN A 85 -27.98 -6.59 4.59
CA ASN A 85 -27.73 -5.18 4.31
C ASN A 85 -28.53 -4.69 3.11
N ALA A 86 -28.60 -5.46 2.02
CA ALA A 86 -29.37 -5.09 0.83
C ALA A 86 -30.86 -4.89 1.17
N GLN A 87 -31.43 -5.76 2.01
CA GLN A 87 -32.81 -5.60 2.50
C GLN A 87 -32.95 -4.38 3.42
N ALA A 88 -32.02 -4.16 4.34
CA ALA A 88 -32.06 -3.02 5.25
C ALA A 88 -32.00 -1.68 4.51
N ILE A 89 -31.21 -1.59 3.43
CA ILE A 89 -31.18 -0.41 2.54
C ILE A 89 -32.57 -0.14 1.94
N LEU A 90 -33.23 -1.17 1.40
CA LEU A 90 -34.56 -1.05 0.80
C LEU A 90 -35.63 -0.62 1.81
N LEU A 91 -35.52 -1.11 3.05
CA LEU A 91 -36.44 -0.80 4.15
C LEU A 91 -36.08 0.50 4.88
N ASN A 92 -34.99 1.17 4.50
CA ASN A 92 -34.44 2.32 5.19
C ASN A 92 -34.23 2.07 6.71
N THR A 93 -33.71 0.89 7.04
CA THR A 93 -33.37 0.47 8.40
C THR A 93 -31.85 0.44 8.60
N PRO A 94 -31.35 0.36 9.85
CA PRO A 94 -29.91 0.34 10.11
C PRO A 94 -29.19 -0.79 9.37
N VAL A 95 -28.10 -0.44 8.67
CA VAL A 95 -27.21 -1.37 7.97
C VAL A 95 -25.97 -1.67 8.79
N ARG A 96 -25.41 -2.87 8.64
CA ARG A 96 -24.08 -3.18 9.19
C ARG A 96 -23.02 -2.48 8.32
N PHE A 97 -22.05 -1.83 8.95
CA PHE A 97 -20.95 -1.20 8.22
C PHE A 97 -20.15 -2.25 7.42
N ASP A 98 -19.92 -1.99 6.13
CA ASP A 98 -19.06 -2.79 5.26
C ASP A 98 -17.75 -2.03 4.97
N PRO A 99 -16.60 -2.49 5.50
CA PRO A 99 -15.31 -1.83 5.30
C PRO A 99 -14.84 -1.85 3.83
N ASN A 100 -15.44 -2.68 2.96
CA ASN A 100 -15.10 -2.79 1.54
C ASN A 100 -16.02 -1.98 0.63
N THR A 101 -16.88 -1.12 1.19
CA THR A 101 -17.71 -0.21 0.42
C THR A 101 -16.87 0.62 -0.54
N SER A 102 -17.28 0.68 -1.80
CA SER A 102 -16.66 1.50 -2.84
C SER A 102 -17.68 2.53 -3.35
N ALA A 103 -17.22 3.76 -3.56
CA ALA A 103 -18.01 4.83 -4.16
C ALA A 103 -17.20 5.54 -5.25
N PRO A 104 -17.85 6.14 -6.27
CA PRO A 104 -17.17 6.90 -7.32
C PRO A 104 -16.35 8.08 -6.79
N HIS A 105 -16.87 8.75 -5.75
CA HIS A 105 -16.26 9.94 -5.15
C HIS A 105 -16.10 9.79 -3.64
N LEU A 106 -14.97 10.25 -3.10
CA LEU A 106 -14.68 10.20 -1.66
C LEU A 106 -15.72 10.93 -0.81
N SER A 107 -16.34 11.99 -1.35
CA SER A 107 -17.39 12.77 -0.67
C SER A 107 -18.66 11.97 -0.39
N GLU A 108 -18.88 10.85 -1.09
CA GLU A 108 -20.05 10.00 -0.88
C GLU A 108 -19.85 9.03 0.28
N THR A 109 -18.61 8.67 0.61
CA THR A 109 -18.29 7.67 1.65
C THR A 109 -17.73 8.28 2.93
N TYR A 110 -16.99 9.38 2.82
CA TYR A 110 -16.29 9.99 3.95
C TYR A 110 -16.92 11.34 4.30
N ARG A 111 -17.25 11.53 5.58
CA ARG A 111 -17.61 12.84 6.14
C ARG A 111 -16.53 13.29 7.10
N VAL A 112 -16.00 14.49 6.88
CA VAL A 112 -15.04 15.12 7.78
C VAL A 112 -15.79 16.10 8.66
N PHE A 113 -15.85 15.81 9.96
CA PHE A 113 -16.39 16.73 10.93
C PHE A 113 -15.26 17.61 11.45
N THR A 114 -15.39 18.91 11.24
CA THR A 114 -14.46 19.91 11.81
C THR A 114 -15.20 20.76 12.82
N ASN A 115 -14.51 21.26 13.84
CA ASN A 115 -15.11 22.10 14.88
C ASN A 115 -15.47 23.52 14.39
N SER A 116 -15.22 23.85 13.13
CA SER A 116 -15.52 25.15 12.56
C SER A 116 -16.84 25.09 11.79
N PRO A 117 -17.78 26.03 11.99
CA PRO A 117 -18.94 26.13 11.13
C PRO A 117 -18.49 26.34 9.67
N PRO A 118 -19.21 25.78 8.68
CA PRO A 118 -18.89 26.02 7.28
C PRO A 118 -18.97 27.52 7.02
N SER A 119 -17.90 28.08 6.44
CA SER A 119 -17.92 29.45 5.91
C SER A 119 -18.90 29.51 4.74
N GLU A 120 -19.87 30.43 4.83
CA GLU A 120 -20.85 30.77 3.77
C GLU A 120 -20.18 31.23 2.47
#